data_AF-A0A941UI45-F1
#
_entry.id   AF-A0A941UI45-F1
#
_cell.length_a   1.000
_cell.length_b   1.000
_cell.length_c   1.000
_cell.angle_alpha   90.00
_cell.angle_beta   90.00
_cell.angle_gamma   90.00
#
_symmetry.space_group_name_H-M   'P 1'
#
loop_
_entity.id
_entity.type
_entity.pdbx_description
1 polymer ?
#
loop_
_entity_poly.entity_id
_entity_poly.type
_entity_poly.pdbx_seq_one_letter_code
_entity_poly.pdbx_strand_id
1 'polypeptide(L)' 'MKKETIAHDKTKLLEKEIATLTEKLDSVNKDLQEIKDLKNEIKGLKLFLGRVYPEFKTWFPEIMQKVYKKK' A
#
# COMPACT_ATOMS: atom_id res chain seq x y z
N MET A 1 -21.06 -40.44 13.12
CA MET A 1 -21.25 -40.32 11.65
C MET A 1 -21.81 -38.97 11.21
N LYS A 2 -23.13 -38.68 11.18
CA LYS A 2 -23.65 -37.41 10.60
C LYS A 2 -23.07 -36.11 11.19
N LYS A 3 -22.86 -36.04 12.52
CA LYS A 3 -22.28 -34.86 13.19
C LYS A 3 -20.81 -34.64 12.84
N GLU A 4 -20.04 -35.72 12.64
CA GLU A 4 -18.62 -35.64 12.27
C GLU A 4 -18.46 -35.15 10.83
N THR A 5 -19.34 -35.56 9.92
CA THR A 5 -19.35 -35.09 8.53
C THR A 5 -19.63 -33.58 8.46
N ILE A 6 -20.63 -33.10 9.20
CA ILE A 6 -20.96 -31.66 9.25
C ILE A 6 -19.82 -30.85 9.85
N ALA A 7 -19.15 -31.36 10.89
CA ALA A 7 -17.99 -30.70 11.48
C ALA A 7 -16.83 -30.62 10.48
N HIS A 8 -16.54 -31.71 9.79
CA HIS A 8 -15.49 -31.77 8.76
C HIS A 8 -15.76 -30.80 7.62
N ASP A 9 -16.99 -30.75 7.11
CA ASP A 9 -17.37 -29.84 6.01
C ASP A 9 -17.24 -28.37 6.42
N LYS A 10 -17.59 -28.03 7.68
CA LYS A 10 -17.38 -26.68 8.23
C LYS A 10 -15.90 -26.33 8.34
N THR A 11 -15.07 -27.24 8.84
CA THR A 11 -13.63 -27.01 8.93
C THR A 11 -13.01 -26.78 7.55
N LYS A 12 -13.39 -27.59 6.55
CA LYS A 12 -12.92 -27.44 5.18
C LYS A 12 -13.34 -26.12 4.54
N LEU A 13 -14.56 -25.64 4.85
CA LEU A 13 -15.02 -24.33 4.41
C LEU A 13 -14.17 -23.21 5.04
N LEU A 14 -13.94 -23.27 6.35
CA LEU A 14 -13.14 -22.28 7.07
C LEU A 14 -11.69 -22.24 6.58
N GLU A 15 -11.08 -23.40 6.29
CA GLU A 15 -9.73 -23.48 5.70
C GLU A 15 -9.67 -22.76 4.35
N LYS A 16 -10.68 -22.96 3.49
CA LYS A 16 -10.78 -22.28 2.20
C LYS A 16 -10.98 -20.78 2.35
N GLU A 17 -11.78 -20.35 3.31
CA GLU A 17 -11.98 -18.93 3.62
C GLU A 17 -10.68 -18.29 4.11
N ILE A 18 -9.93 -18.95 5.00
CA ILE A 18 -8.63 -18.48 5.49
C ILE A 18 -7.63 -18.36 4.35
N ALA A 19 -7.57 -19.36 3.45
CA ALA A 19 -6.70 -19.30 2.26
C ALA A 19 -7.07 -18.09 1.38
N THR A 20 -8.36 -17.90 1.10
CA THR A 20 -8.85 -16.76 0.29
C THR A 20 -8.54 -15.41 0.95
N LEU A 21 -8.67 -15.31 2.28
CA LEU A 21 -8.34 -14.09 3.02
C LEU A 21 -6.84 -13.80 2.99
N THR A 22 -6.01 -14.84 3.07
CA THR A 22 -4.55 -14.73 3.01
C THR A 22 -4.11 -14.23 1.63
N GLU A 23 -4.64 -14.80 0.55
CA GLU A 23 -4.35 -14.34 -0.82
C GLU A 23 -4.71 -12.87 -1.04
N LYS A 24 -5.87 -12.44 -0.51
CA LYS A 24 -6.28 -11.03 -0.57
C LYS A 24 -5.36 -10.13 0.25
N LEU A 25 -4.95 -10.57 1.43
CA LEU A 25 -4.03 -9.81 2.27
C LEU A 25 -2.68 -9.62 1.57
N ASP A 26 -2.16 -10.67 0.92
CA ASP A 26 -0.93 -10.59 0.14
C ASP A 26 -1.04 -9.62 -1.03
N SER A 27 -2.17 -9.63 -1.75
CA SER A 27 -2.44 -8.65 -2.82
C SER A 27 -2.42 -7.22 -2.28
N VAL A 28 -3.15 -6.94 -1.20
CA VAL A 28 -3.20 -5.61 -0.59
C VAL A 28 -1.81 -5.18 -0.10
N ASN A 29 -1.02 -6.10 0.44
CA ASN A 29 0.33 -5.79 0.91
C ASN A 29 1.27 -5.44 -0.25
N LYS A 30 1.13 -6.08 -1.41
CA LYS A 30 1.87 -5.71 -2.63
C LYS A 30 1.46 -4.32 -3.12
N ASP A 31 0.16 -4.05 -3.24
CA ASP A 31 -0.34 -2.73 -3.65
C ASP A 31 0.16 -1.62 -2.71
N LEU A 32 0.18 -1.90 -1.40
CA LEU A 32 0.67 -0.97 -0.39
C LEU A 32 2.17 -0.71 -0.52
N GLN A 33 2.95 -1.70 -0.95
CA GLN A 33 4.37 -1.53 -1.24
C GLN A 33 4.58 -0.67 -2.48
N GLU A 34 3.84 -0.92 -3.57
CA GLU A 34 3.89 -0.09 -4.78
C GLU A 34 3.53 1.37 -4.49
N ILE A 35 2.50 1.61 -3.67
CA ILE A 35 2.14 2.98 -3.23
C ILE A 35 3.27 3.64 -2.45
N LYS A 36 4.01 2.91 -1.62
CA LYS A 36 5.18 3.46 -0.91
C LYS A 36 6.28 3.85 -1.89
N ASP A 37 6.53 3.02 -2.89
CA ASP A 37 7.57 3.25 -3.89
C ASP A 37 7.23 4.46 -4.76
N LEU A 38 5.99 4.54 -5.28
CA LEU A 38 5.48 5.72 -5.99
C LEU A 38 5.58 6.99 -5.14
N LYS A 39 5.29 6.91 -3.85
CA LYS A 39 5.42 8.06 -2.94
C LYS A 39 6.86 8.54 -2.83
N ASN A 40 7.82 7.61 -2.81
CA ASN A 40 9.25 7.93 -2.77
C ASN A 40 9.72 8.54 -4.10
N GLU A 41 9.30 7.98 -5.24
CA GLU A 41 9.60 8.52 -6.56
C GLU A 41 9.05 9.95 -6.73
N ILE A 42 7.79 10.18 -6.37
CA ILE A 42 7.16 11.51 -6.39
C ILE A 42 7.92 12.49 -5.50
N LYS A 43 8.41 12.04 -4.33
CA LYS A 43 9.24 12.86 -3.45
C LYS A 43 10.58 13.20 -4.13
N GLY A 44 11.20 12.23 -4.79
CA GLY A 44 12.41 12.41 -5.59
C GLY A 44 12.23 13.45 -6.69
N LEU A 45 11.15 13.35 -7.47
CA LEU A 45 10.82 14.31 -8.53
C LEU A 45 10.65 15.73 -7.99
N LYS A 46 9.92 15.91 -6.87
CA LYS A 46 9.74 17.24 -6.25
C LYS A 46 11.08 17.84 -5.81
N LEU A 47 11.95 17.03 -5.22
CA LEU A 47 13.29 17.47 -4.83
C LEU A 47 14.16 17.81 -6.04
N PHE A 48 14.11 17.00 -7.09
CA PHE A 48 14.80 17.26 -8.34
C PHE A 48 14.35 18.57 -8.97
N LEU A 49 13.04 18.79 -9.12
CA LEU A 49 12.48 20.03 -9.67
C LEU A 49 12.92 21.25 -8.86
N GLY A 50 12.83 21.19 -7.53
CA GLY A 50 13.29 22.29 -6.69
C GLY A 50 14.81 22.55 -6.70
N ARG A 51 15.62 21.61 -7.22
CA ARG A 51 17.07 21.79 -7.42
C ARG A 51 17.38 22.35 -8.80
N VAL A 52 16.76 21.81 -9.84
CA VAL A 52 16.99 22.21 -11.24
C VAL A 52 16.35 23.58 -11.55
N TYR A 53 15.19 23.85 -10.95
CA TYR A 53 14.45 25.10 -11.12
C TYR A 53 14.20 25.73 -9.75
N PRO A 54 15.10 26.57 -9.21
CA PRO A 54 14.94 27.17 -7.89
C PRO A 54 13.62 27.93 -7.70
N GLU A 55 13.11 28.56 -8.76
CA GLU A 55 11.85 29.31 -8.81
C GLU A 55 10.64 28.40 -8.53
N PHE A 56 10.75 27.10 -8.83
CA PHE A 56 9.72 26.11 -8.54
C PHE A 56 9.32 26.10 -7.05
N LYS A 57 10.29 26.35 -6.15
CA LYS A 57 10.02 26.43 -4.71
C LYS A 57 9.15 27.64 -4.34
N THR A 58 9.30 28.74 -5.08
CA THR A 58 8.58 29.99 -4.88
C THR A 58 7.20 29.94 -5.53
N TRP A 59 7.09 29.35 -6.73
CA TRP A 59 5.81 29.19 -7.44
C TRP A 59 4.93 28.11 -6.80
N PHE A 60 5.53 27.04 -6.27
CA PHE A 60 4.81 25.89 -5.73
C PHE A 60 5.25 25.52 -4.30
N PRO A 61 5.15 26.45 -3.34
CA PRO A 61 5.59 26.21 -1.95
C PRO A 61 4.80 25.09 -1.29
N GLU A 62 3.51 24.95 -1.59
CA GLU A 62 2.65 23.89 -1.05
C GLU A 62 3.09 22.48 -1.48
N ILE A 63 3.61 22.35 -2.71
CA ILE A 63 4.15 21.08 -3.21
C ILE A 63 5.42 20.72 -2.43
N MET A 64 6.27 21.71 -2.16
CA MET A 64 7.53 21.54 -1.41
C MET A 64 7.29 21.26 0.07
N GLN A 65 6.30 21.88 0.72
CA GLN A 65 5.96 21.59 2.12
C GLN A 65 5.61 20.11 2.35
N LYS A 66 4.97 19.47 1.36
CA LYS A 66 4.64 18.03 1.41
C LYS A 66 5.88 17.11 1.38
N VAL A 67 7.06 17.62 1.02
CA VAL A 67 8.34 16.89 1.09
C VAL A 67 8.91 16.88 2.51
N TYR A 68 8.73 17.98 3.24
CA TYR A 68 9.33 18.21 4.56
C TYR A 68 8.39 17.95 5.73
N LYS A 69 7.08 17.77 5.49
CA LYS A 69 6.15 17.26 6.51
C LYS A 69 6.67 15.91 7.02
N LYS A 70 7.35 15.93 8.18
CA LYS A 70 7.60 14.72 8.96
C LYS A 70 6.24 14.13 9.34
N LYS A 71 6.11 12.82 9.16
CA LYS A 71 5.04 12.05 9.79
C LYS A 71 5.27 12.04 11.30
#